data_AF-A0A1G1YS73-F1
#
_entry.id   AF-A0A1G1YS73-F1
#
_cell.length_a   1.000
_cell.length_b   1.000
_cell.length_c   1.000
_cell.angle_alpha   90.00
_cell.angle_beta   90.00
_cell.angle_gamma   90.00
#
_symmetry.space_group_name_H-M   'P 1'
#
loop_
_entity.id
_entity.type
_entity.pdbx_description
1 polymer ?
#
loop_
_entity_poly.entity_id
_entity_poly.type
_entity_poly.pdbx_seq_one_letter_code
_entity_poly.pdbx_strand_id
1 'polypeptide(L)'
;MTPTANSKNPFVHRLILKIILNLWTILTIAIFAADFFSGNKFDSSASAIGIIYLAILSIYASEKEYTRWKNHFISKYLGESFVIVWTIVMAIFAVIAPLSAGQFKIPAEFAIIYTSVIGVYAITQHSKVLHDKRRPLAKK
;
A
#
# COMPACT_ATOMS: atom_id res chain seq x y z
N MET A 1 -2.94 39.84 -18.74
CA MET A 1 -2.99 38.37 -18.61
C MET A 1 -2.18 37.96 -17.39
N THR A 2 -2.85 37.79 -16.25
CA THR A 2 -2.24 37.23 -15.05
C THR A 2 -2.19 35.72 -15.22
N PRO A 3 -1.03 35.06 -15.08
CA PRO A 3 -1.00 33.61 -15.00
C PRO A 3 -1.66 33.23 -13.68
N THR A 4 -2.81 32.58 -13.77
CA THR A 4 -3.47 31.93 -12.64
C THR A 4 -2.54 30.81 -12.16
N ALA A 5 -1.67 31.14 -11.21
CA ALA A 5 -0.91 30.17 -10.45
C ALA A 5 -1.90 29.38 -9.57
N ASN A 6 -2.65 28.47 -10.18
CA ASN A 6 -3.27 27.35 -9.50
C ASN A 6 -2.15 26.37 -9.13
N SER A 7 -1.31 26.78 -8.18
CA SER A 7 -0.36 25.88 -7.55
C SER A 7 -1.18 24.86 -6.77
N LYS A 8 -1.49 23.72 -7.39
CA LYS A 8 -2.06 22.56 -6.70
C LYS A 8 -1.19 22.30 -5.47
N ASN A 9 -1.71 22.62 -4.29
CA ASN A 9 -0.94 22.52 -3.05
C ASN A 9 -0.47 21.06 -2.88
N PRO A 10 0.85 20.78 -2.92
CA PRO A 10 1.38 19.41 -2.95
C PRO A 10 0.98 18.60 -1.70
N PHE A 11 0.68 19.29 -0.61
CA PHE A 11 0.14 18.69 0.60
C PHE A 11 -1.29 18.14 0.40
N VAL A 12 -2.17 18.92 -0.24
CA VAL A 12 -3.57 18.52 -0.52
C VAL A 12 -3.62 17.33 -1.46
N HIS A 13 -2.79 17.33 -2.50
CA HIS A 13 -2.70 16.20 -3.43
C HIS A 13 -2.33 14.89 -2.72
N ARG A 14 -1.28 14.95 -1.88
CA ARG A 14 -0.85 13.81 -1.07
C ARG A 14 -1.92 13.33 -0.08
N LEU A 15 -2.66 14.25 0.53
CA LEU A 15 -3.74 13.91 1.46
C LEU A 15 -4.86 13.17 0.74
N ILE A 16 -5.27 13.64 -0.45
CA ILE A 16 -6.28 12.99 -1.28
C ILE A 16 -5.84 11.57 -1.66
N LEU A 17 -4.61 11.39 -2.16
CA LEU A 17 -4.10 10.06 -2.49
C LEU A 17 -4.06 9.13 -1.27
N LYS A 18 -3.71 9.65 -0.09
CA LYS A 18 -3.73 8.86 1.16
C LYS A 18 -5.15 8.42 1.52
N ILE A 19 -6.15 9.29 1.40
CA ILE A 19 -7.55 8.95 1.66
C ILE A 19 -8.03 7.88 0.70
N ILE A 20 -7.75 8.05 -0.60
CA ILE A 20 -8.09 7.06 -1.63
C ILE A 20 -7.41 5.72 -1.32
N LEU A 21 -6.11 5.71 -1.04
CA LEU A 21 -5.39 4.48 -0.70
C LEU A 21 -5.99 3.78 0.52
N ASN A 22 -6.31 4.52 1.58
CA ASN A 22 -6.89 3.94 2.79
C ASN A 22 -8.28 3.35 2.54
N LEU A 23 -9.12 4.05 1.78
CA LEU A 23 -10.44 3.57 1.38
C LEU A 23 -10.33 2.24 0.61
N TRP A 24 -9.48 2.22 -0.41
CA TRP A 24 -9.26 1.01 -1.22
C TRP A 24 -8.58 -0.10 -0.43
N THR A 25 -7.74 0.21 0.56
CA THR A 25 -7.16 -0.79 1.46
C THR A 25 -8.24 -1.50 2.26
N ILE A 26 -9.16 -0.74 2.88
CA ILE A 26 -10.26 -1.30 3.67
C ILE A 26 -11.18 -2.15 2.78
N LEU A 27 -11.56 -1.64 1.62
CA LEU A 27 -12.41 -2.34 0.66
C LEU A 27 -11.77 -3.65 0.18
N THR A 28 -10.47 -3.62 -0.14
CA THR A 28 -9.73 -4.78 -0.61
C THR A 28 -9.61 -5.84 0.48
N ILE A 29 -9.30 -5.46 1.72
CA ILE A 29 -9.29 -6.38 2.86
C ILE A 29 -10.67 -6.99 3.09
N ALA A 30 -11.74 -6.19 3.01
CA ALA A 30 -13.10 -6.67 3.19
C ALA A 30 -13.51 -7.71 2.11
N ILE A 31 -13.19 -7.45 0.84
CA ILE A 31 -13.47 -8.40 -0.24
C ILE A 31 -12.65 -9.66 -0.09
N PHE A 32 -11.36 -9.57 0.21
CA PHE A 32 -10.55 -10.78 0.42
C PHE A 32 -10.98 -11.59 1.65
N ALA A 33 -11.42 -10.92 2.72
CA ALA A 33 -12.02 -11.61 3.87
C ALA A 33 -13.31 -12.33 3.48
N ALA A 34 -14.20 -11.66 2.75
CA ALA A 34 -15.43 -12.28 2.25
C ALA A 34 -15.13 -13.47 1.33
N ASP A 35 -14.17 -13.33 0.43
CA ASP A 35 -13.75 -14.39 -0.48
C ASP A 35 -13.18 -15.60 0.27
N PHE A 36 -12.29 -15.35 1.25
CA PHE A 36 -11.71 -16.35 2.12
C PHE A 36 -12.77 -17.17 2.87
N PHE A 37 -13.71 -16.49 3.56
CA PHE A 37 -14.77 -17.15 4.32
C PHE A 37 -15.84 -17.81 3.44
N SER A 38 -15.94 -17.41 2.17
CA SER A 38 -16.86 -18.01 1.21
C SER A 38 -16.32 -19.25 0.50
N GLY A 39 -15.02 -19.55 0.66
CA GLY A 39 -14.35 -20.64 -0.05
C GLY A 39 -14.04 -20.33 -1.52
N ASN A 40 -13.62 -19.09 -1.81
CA ASN A 40 -13.32 -18.55 -3.15
C ASN A 40 -14.55 -18.34 -4.07
N LYS A 41 -15.70 -17.93 -3.53
CA LYS A 41 -16.89 -17.62 -4.37
C LYS A 41 -16.82 -16.25 -5.04
N PHE A 42 -15.97 -15.36 -4.56
CA PHE A 42 -15.80 -14.00 -5.04
C PHE A 42 -14.47 -13.81 -5.78
N ASP A 43 -13.86 -14.89 -6.27
CA ASP A 43 -12.55 -14.91 -6.95
C ASP A 43 -12.43 -13.79 -8.01
N SER A 44 -13.38 -13.69 -8.94
CA SER A 44 -13.39 -12.62 -9.96
C SER A 44 -13.43 -11.20 -9.38
N SER A 45 -14.17 -11.00 -8.28
CA SER A 45 -14.23 -9.70 -7.59
C SER A 45 -12.95 -9.41 -6.82
N ALA A 46 -12.35 -10.44 -6.21
CA ALA A 46 -11.07 -10.38 -5.52
C ALA A 46 -9.91 -10.04 -6.47
N SER A 47 -9.92 -10.60 -7.68
CA SER A 47 -8.93 -10.25 -8.71
C SER A 47 -9.10 -8.81 -9.21
N ALA A 48 -10.33 -8.39 -9.53
CA ALA A 48 -10.59 -7.03 -10.01
C ALA A 48 -10.21 -5.97 -8.97
N ILE A 49 -10.60 -6.17 -7.71
CA ILE A 49 -10.26 -5.24 -6.62
C ILE A 49 -8.75 -5.22 -6.37
N GLY A 50 -8.08 -6.38 -6.44
CA GLY A 50 -6.63 -6.49 -6.26
C GLY A 50 -5.85 -5.67 -7.28
N ILE A 51 -6.23 -5.73 -8.56
CA ILE A 51 -5.61 -4.94 -9.64
C ILE A 51 -5.74 -3.44 -9.38
N ILE A 52 -6.95 -2.98 -9.05
CA ILE A 52 -7.20 -1.55 -8.78
C ILE A 52 -6.39 -1.09 -7.57
N TYR A 53 -6.38 -1.90 -6.51
CA TYR A 53 -5.62 -1.62 -5.30
C TYR A 53 -4.12 -1.49 -5.59
N LEU A 54 -3.52 -2.41 -6.36
CA LEU A 54 -2.10 -2.33 -6.73
C LEU A 54 -1.76 -1.08 -7.53
N ALA A 55 -2.62 -0.68 -8.46
CA ALA A 55 -2.43 0.54 -9.23
C ALA A 55 -2.39 1.76 -8.29
N ILE A 56 -3.35 1.86 -7.37
CA ILE A 56 -3.43 2.97 -6.40
C ILE A 56 -2.23 2.97 -5.44
N LEU A 57 -1.86 1.80 -4.92
CA LEU A 57 -0.68 1.64 -4.07
C LEU A 57 0.60 2.10 -4.79
N SER A 58 0.76 1.70 -6.05
CA SER A 58 1.93 2.06 -6.87
C SER A 58 1.97 3.56 -7.16
N ILE A 59 0.83 4.18 -7.47
CA ILE A 59 0.72 5.63 -7.66
C ILE A 59 1.11 6.36 -6.37
N TYR A 60 0.53 5.97 -5.24
CA TYR A 60 0.81 6.60 -3.95
C TYR A 60 2.29 6.46 -3.56
N ALA A 61 2.86 5.26 -3.70
CA ALA A 61 4.27 5.00 -3.42
C ALA A 61 5.16 5.87 -4.32
N SER A 62 4.88 5.92 -5.62
CA SER A 62 5.66 6.70 -6.59
C SER A 62 5.64 8.20 -6.27
N GLU A 63 4.46 8.76 -5.98
CA GLU A 63 4.32 10.18 -5.60
C GLU A 63 5.03 10.49 -4.28
N LYS A 64 4.95 9.56 -3.31
CA LYS A 64 5.65 9.66 -2.03
C LYS A 64 7.17 9.68 -2.23
N GLU A 65 7.70 8.80 -3.07
CA GLU A 65 9.12 8.74 -3.41
C GLU A 65 9.55 10.00 -4.17
N TYR A 66 8.84 10.39 -5.23
CA TYR A 66 9.14 11.57 -6.04
C TYR A 66 9.29 12.84 -5.18
N THR A 67 8.34 13.07 -4.28
CA THR A 67 8.41 14.23 -3.39
C THR A 67 9.59 14.16 -2.41
N ARG A 68 9.99 12.97 -1.95
CA ARG A 68 11.13 12.81 -1.03
C ARG A 68 12.41 13.28 -1.71
N TRP A 69 12.63 12.79 -2.93
CA TRP A 69 13.80 13.15 -3.75
C TRP A 69 13.78 14.63 -4.17
N LYS A 70 12.61 15.24 -4.38
CA LYS A 70 12.49 16.63 -4.82
C LYS A 70 12.57 17.66 -3.68
N ASN A 71 11.84 17.46 -2.58
CA ASN A 71 11.52 18.51 -1.62
C ASN A 71 12.22 18.36 -0.25
N HIS A 72 13.24 17.49 -0.11
CA HIS A 72 13.99 17.26 1.15
C HIS A 72 13.11 16.89 2.36
N PHE A 73 11.83 16.55 2.16
CA PHE A 73 10.87 16.33 3.24
C PHE A 73 10.84 14.85 3.63
N ILE A 74 11.25 14.57 4.87
CA ILE A 74 11.23 13.22 5.44
C ILE A 74 9.90 13.04 6.19
N SER A 75 8.99 12.26 5.61
CA SER A 75 7.85 11.75 6.37
C SER A 75 8.33 10.72 7.39
N LYS A 76 8.02 10.98 8.67
CA LYS A 76 8.29 10.12 9.82
C LYS A 76 7.14 9.10 9.99
N TYR A 77 7.41 7.81 9.76
CA TYR A 77 6.75 6.65 10.38
C TYR A 77 5.38 6.08 9.92
N LEU A 78 4.83 6.41 8.73
CA LEU A 78 3.51 5.83 8.35
C LEU A 78 3.55 4.53 7.50
N GLY A 79 4.72 4.09 7.04
CA GLY A 79 4.81 2.89 6.18
C GLY A 79 4.73 1.56 6.93
N GLU A 80 5.21 1.52 8.18
CA GLU A 80 5.33 0.30 8.99
C GLU A 80 3.97 -0.23 9.43
N SER A 81 3.09 0.64 9.92
CA SER A 81 1.74 0.24 10.33
C SER A 81 0.93 -0.37 9.19
N PHE A 82 1.12 0.12 7.96
CA PHE A 82 0.45 -0.41 6.78
C PHE A 82 0.83 -1.88 6.51
N VAL A 83 2.13 -2.20 6.56
CA VAL A 83 2.61 -3.58 6.35
C VAL A 83 2.21 -4.50 7.49
N ILE A 84 2.19 -3.99 8.72
CA ILE A 84 1.75 -4.76 9.90
C ILE A 84 0.30 -5.21 9.71
N VAL A 85 -0.60 -4.33 9.26
CA VAL A 85 -2.01 -4.69 9.02
C VAL A 85 -2.11 -5.84 8.00
N TRP A 86 -1.44 -5.73 6.85
CA TRP A 86 -1.45 -6.79 5.83
C TRP A 86 -0.85 -8.11 6.33
N THR A 87 0.21 -8.03 7.14
CA THR A 87 0.84 -9.19 7.75
C THR A 87 -0.09 -9.89 8.74
N ILE A 88 -0.82 -9.12 9.56
CA ILE A 88 -1.82 -9.69 10.48
C ILE A 88 -2.92 -10.40 9.70
N VAL A 89 -3.46 -9.80 8.64
CA VAL A 89 -4.52 -10.44 7.82
C VAL A 89 -4.00 -11.73 7.18
N MET A 90 -2.79 -11.71 6.60
CA MET A 90 -2.17 -12.91 6.03
C MET A 90 -1.93 -14.00 7.09
N ALA A 91 -1.46 -13.63 8.28
CA ALA A 91 -1.26 -14.58 9.38
C ALA A 91 -2.58 -15.22 9.82
N ILE A 92 -3.66 -14.43 9.93
CA ILE A 92 -5.00 -14.94 10.23
C ILE A 92 -5.43 -15.96 9.16
N PHE A 93 -5.32 -15.62 7.88
CA PHE A 93 -5.69 -16.54 6.80
C PHE A 93 -4.86 -17.83 6.82
N ALA A 94 -3.54 -17.72 7.03
CA ALA A 94 -2.62 -18.84 7.07
C ALA A 94 -2.89 -19.80 8.24
N VAL A 95 -3.35 -19.28 9.38
CA VAL A 95 -3.70 -20.12 10.56
C VAL A 95 -5.09 -20.72 10.42
N ILE A 96 -6.09 -19.95 9.97
CA ILE A 96 -7.48 -20.42 9.92
C ILE A 96 -7.71 -21.41 8.75
N ALA A 97 -7.09 -21.18 7.58
CA ALA A 97 -7.29 -22.03 6.40
C ALA A 97 -7.12 -23.54 6.68
N PRO A 98 -5.99 -24.02 7.25
CA PRO A 98 -5.81 -25.45 7.53
C PRO A 98 -6.76 -25.98 8.61
N LEU A 99 -7.22 -25.13 9.54
CA LEU A 99 -8.16 -25.51 10.60
C LEU A 99 -9.61 -25.66 10.10
N SER A 100 -9.92 -25.12 8.92
CA SER A 100 -11.28 -25.07 8.37
C SER A 100 -11.73 -26.33 7.62
N ALA A 101 -10.94 -27.41 7.65
CA ALA A 101 -11.19 -28.64 6.88
C ALA A 101 -11.47 -28.39 5.37
N GLY A 102 -10.84 -27.35 4.80
CA GLY A 102 -10.95 -26.99 3.39
C GLY A 102 -12.13 -26.08 3.03
N GLN A 103 -12.91 -25.61 4.01
CA GLN A 103 -14.00 -24.65 3.78
C GLN A 103 -13.50 -23.25 3.45
N PHE A 104 -12.43 -22.81 4.10
CA PHE A 104 -11.80 -21.52 3.82
C PHE A 104 -10.55 -21.70 2.98
N LYS A 105 -10.42 -20.86 1.96
CA LYS A 105 -9.34 -20.91 1.00
C LYS A 105 -8.70 -19.54 0.90
N ILE A 106 -7.38 -19.51 0.90
CA ILE A 106 -6.64 -18.27 0.67
C ILE A 106 -6.79 -17.92 -0.82
N PRO A 107 -7.36 -16.76 -1.17
CA PRO A 107 -7.43 -16.33 -2.57
C PRO A 107 -6.01 -16.20 -3.14
N ALA A 108 -5.78 -16.70 -4.35
CA ALA A 108 -4.44 -16.65 -4.95
C ALA A 108 -3.95 -15.21 -5.10
N GLU A 109 -4.87 -14.33 -5.48
CA GLU A 109 -4.64 -12.90 -5.61
C GLU A 109 -4.29 -12.25 -4.29
N PHE A 110 -4.82 -12.72 -3.15
CA PHE A 110 -4.43 -12.19 -1.85
C PHE A 110 -2.92 -12.35 -1.60
N ALA A 111 -2.35 -13.52 -1.95
CA ALA A 111 -0.92 -13.76 -1.80
C ALA A 111 -0.08 -12.83 -2.70
N ILE A 112 -0.55 -12.57 -3.93
CA ILE A 112 0.09 -11.63 -4.87
C ILE A 112 0.04 -10.20 -4.31
N ILE A 113 -1.10 -9.79 -3.75
CA ILE A 113 -1.27 -8.46 -3.16
C ILE A 113 -0.37 -8.30 -1.93
N TYR A 114 -0.37 -9.28 -1.03
CA TYR A 114 0.46 -9.26 0.17
C TYR A 114 1.96 -9.15 -0.17
N THR A 115 2.45 -9.99 -1.08
CA THR A 115 3.86 -9.95 -1.51
C THR A 115 4.21 -8.62 -2.18
N SER A 116 3.29 -8.04 -2.96
CA SER A 116 3.46 -6.73 -3.57
C SER A 116 3.52 -5.60 -2.53
N VAL A 117 2.67 -5.64 -1.49
CA VAL A 117 2.71 -4.66 -0.38
C VAL A 117 4.06 -4.69 0.32
N ILE A 118 4.59 -5.89 0.61
CA ILE A 118 5.92 -6.05 1.20
C ILE A 118 7.00 -5.53 0.24
N GLY A 119 6.90 -5.87 -1.06
CA GLY A 119 7.84 -5.42 -2.07
C GLY A 119 7.90 -3.90 -2.17
N VAL A 120 6.75 -3.23 -2.27
CA VAL A 120 6.66 -1.77 -2.27
C VAL A 120 7.26 -1.19 -0.99
N TYR A 121 6.96 -1.77 0.16
CA TYR A 121 7.55 -1.33 1.42
C TYR A 121 9.08 -1.43 1.41
N ALA A 122 9.63 -2.59 1.03
CA ALA A 122 11.07 -2.83 0.97
C ALA A 122 11.77 -1.83 0.03
N ILE A 123 11.19 -1.59 -1.15
CA ILE A 123 11.70 -0.60 -2.12
C ILE A 123 11.69 0.81 -1.51
N THR A 124 10.58 1.22 -0.88
CA THR A 124 10.47 2.56 -0.29
C THR A 124 11.43 2.75 0.89
N GLN A 125 11.68 1.72 1.69
CA GLN A 125 12.67 1.76 2.78
C GLN A 125 14.09 1.86 2.23
N HIS A 126 14.43 1.06 1.22
CA HIS A 126 15.75 1.12 0.59
C HIS A 126 16.01 2.50 -0.05
N SER A 127 15.01 3.04 -0.75
CA SER A 127 15.06 4.39 -1.32
C SER A 127 15.28 5.45 -0.24
N LYS A 128 14.63 5.33 0.93
CA LYS A 128 14.83 6.24 2.07
C LYS A 128 16.27 6.19 2.59
N VAL A 129 16.83 5.00 2.79
CA VAL A 129 18.23 4.83 3.24
C VAL A 129 19.20 5.44 2.24
N LEU A 130 18.98 5.26 0.93
CA LEU A 130 19.80 5.86 -0.13
C LEU A 130 19.72 7.38 -0.14
N HIS A 131 18.51 7.92 0.00
CA HIS A 131 18.28 9.36 0.08
C HIS A 131 19.02 9.98 1.29
N ASP A 132 18.94 9.34 2.46
CA ASP A 132 19.58 9.82 3.68
C ASP A 132 21.12 9.78 3.58
N LYS A 133 21.70 8.76 2.93
CA LYS A 133 23.15 8.67 2.65
C LYS A 133 23.66 9.76 1.70
N ARG A 134 22.83 10.22 0.76
CA ARG A 134 23.21 11.27 -0.21
C ARG A 134 23.11 12.68 0.34
N ARG A 135 22.52 12.87 1.52
CA ARG A 135 22.45 14.18 2.16
C ARG A 135 23.87 14.55 2.60
N PRO A 136 24.51 15.60 2.05
CA PRO A 136 25.81 16.03 2.52
C PRO A 136 25.70 16.31 4.02
N LEU A 137 26.61 15.74 4.81
CA LEU A 137 26.79 16.14 6.20
C LEU A 137 26.97 17.65 6.18
N ALA A 138 25.96 18.41 6.61
CA ALA A 138 26.13 19.82 6.87
C ALA A 138 27.30 19.90 7.85
N LYS A 139 28.44 20.41 7.38
CA LYS A 139 29.62 20.67 8.21
C LYS A 139 29.12 21.49 9.41
N LYS A 140 29.18 20.89 10.60
CA LYS A 140 29.04 21.61 11.87
C LYS A 140 30.21 22.56 12.04
#